data_AF-E7N5H5-F1
#
_entry.id   AF-E7N5H5-F1
#
_cell.length_a   1.000
_cell.length_b   1.000
_cell.length_c   1.000
_cell.angle_alpha   90.00
_cell.angle_beta   90.00
_cell.angle_gamma   90.00
#
_symmetry.space_group_name_H-M   'P 1'
#
loop_
_entity.id
_entity.type
_entity.pdbx_description
1 polymer ?
#
loop_
_entity_poly.entity_id
_entity_poly.type
_entity_poly.pdbx_seq_one_letter_code
_entity_poly.pdbx_strand_id
1 'polypeptide(L)'
;PPRTRRGPVRTRAQGTSTLVLDREDIDISDVGGVTDPGQAEAIAYALRALLEQRFDGVSPLRECLDDLEALLDEEGLDALTDERERPAFLVRPRMVDVGAAVSRYRKLELADRRSED
;
A
#
# COMPACT_ATOMS: atom_id res chain seq x y z
N PRO A 1 23.10 3.17 7.33
CA PRO A 1 23.09 4.39 6.49
C PRO A 1 21.76 4.54 5.72
N PRO A 2 21.15 5.73 5.67
CA PRO A 2 19.99 5.95 4.82
C PRO A 2 20.41 5.74 3.37
N ARG A 3 19.83 4.74 2.71
CA ARG A 3 20.12 4.45 1.31
C ARG A 3 19.36 5.46 0.47
N THR A 4 20.07 6.38 -0.16
CA THR A 4 19.46 7.33 -1.09
C THR A 4 18.77 6.54 -2.22
N ARG A 5 17.46 6.78 -2.38
CA ARG A 5 16.62 6.18 -3.45
C ARG A 5 17.28 6.51 -4.78
N ARG A 6 17.71 5.51 -5.55
CA ARG A 6 18.39 5.70 -6.86
C ARG A 6 17.50 5.10 -7.96
N GLY A 7 16.73 5.94 -8.63
CA GLY A 7 15.81 5.57 -9.72
C GLY A 7 14.42 6.22 -9.56
N PRO A 8 13.60 6.23 -10.63
CA PRO A 8 12.22 6.73 -10.55
C PRO A 8 11.41 5.90 -9.54
N VAL A 9 10.53 6.57 -8.79
CA VAL A 9 9.54 5.90 -7.96
C VAL A 9 8.65 5.07 -8.88
N ARG A 10 8.40 3.82 -8.50
CA ARG A 10 7.52 2.93 -9.27
C ARG A 10 6.46 2.40 -8.35
N THR A 11 5.21 2.61 -8.71
CA THR A 11 4.04 2.09 -8.00
C THR A 11 3.09 1.62 -9.08
N ARG A 12 2.83 0.31 -9.14
CA ARG A 12 1.92 -0.30 -10.11
C ARG A 12 1.57 -1.73 -9.73
N ALA A 13 0.61 -2.32 -10.42
CA ALA A 13 0.35 -3.75 -10.42
C ALA A 13 0.79 -4.43 -11.74
N GLN A 14 0.78 -5.76 -11.72
CA GLN A 14 0.85 -6.63 -12.89
C GLN A 14 -0.32 -7.60 -12.81
N GLY A 15 -1.39 -7.28 -13.53
CA GLY A 15 -2.65 -8.02 -13.44
C GLY A 15 -3.19 -7.98 -12.02
N THR A 16 -3.55 -9.15 -11.48
CA THR A 16 -4.12 -9.30 -10.14
C THR A 16 -3.21 -10.05 -9.17
N SER A 17 -2.01 -10.43 -9.59
CA SER A 17 -1.13 -11.34 -8.84
C SER A 17 0.10 -10.67 -8.24
N THR A 18 0.50 -9.50 -8.73
CA THR A 18 1.77 -8.89 -8.31
C THR A 18 1.62 -7.39 -8.21
N LEU A 19 2.12 -6.81 -7.11
CA LEU A 19 2.32 -5.38 -6.95
C LEU A 19 3.81 -5.07 -7.08
N VAL A 20 4.13 -3.92 -7.65
CA VAL A 20 5.51 -3.45 -7.83
C VAL A 20 5.67 -2.13 -7.10
N LEU A 21 6.50 -2.14 -6.06
CA LEU A 21 6.92 -0.95 -5.32
C LEU A 21 8.42 -0.76 -5.45
N ASP A 22 8.82 0.26 -6.22
CA ASP A 22 10.21 0.57 -6.59
C ASP A 22 10.93 -0.61 -7.27
N ARG A 23 11.58 -1.45 -6.46
CA ARG A 23 12.32 -2.66 -6.89
C ARG A 23 11.77 -3.93 -6.24
N GLU A 24 10.71 -3.82 -5.45
CA GLU A 24 10.11 -4.93 -4.75
C GLU A 24 8.89 -5.40 -5.50
N ASP A 25 8.91 -6.68 -5.85
CA ASP A 25 7.73 -7.40 -6.32
C ASP A 25 7.06 -8.05 -5.11
N ILE A 26 5.77 -7.79 -4.96
CA ILE A 26 4.93 -8.28 -3.87
C ILE A 26 3.92 -9.23 -4.49
N ASP A 27 4.10 -10.52 -4.24
CA ASP A 27 3.17 -11.55 -4.69
C ASP A 27 1.89 -11.47 -3.85
N ILE A 28 0.76 -11.24 -4.52
CA ILE A 28 -0.60 -11.20 -3.97
C ILE A 28 -1.51 -12.23 -4.64
N SER A 29 -0.96 -13.22 -5.34
CA SER A 29 -1.72 -14.23 -6.09
C SER A 29 -2.68 -15.05 -5.23
N ASP A 30 -2.41 -15.14 -3.93
CA ASP A 30 -3.24 -15.81 -2.92
C ASP A 30 -4.21 -14.87 -2.19
N VAL A 31 -4.22 -13.57 -2.54
CA VAL A 31 -5.23 -12.61 -2.08
C VAL A 31 -6.44 -12.68 -3.01
N GLY A 32 -7.23 -13.77 -2.88
CA GLY A 32 -8.33 -14.08 -3.80
C GLY A 32 -9.45 -13.03 -3.91
N GLY A 33 -9.45 -12.02 -3.04
CA GLY A 33 -10.30 -10.84 -3.13
C GLY A 33 -9.97 -9.86 -4.25
N VAL A 34 -8.75 -9.93 -4.80
CA VAL A 34 -8.28 -9.06 -5.88
C VAL A 34 -8.63 -9.71 -7.22
N THR A 35 -9.76 -9.29 -7.78
CA THR A 35 -10.30 -9.89 -9.02
C THR A 35 -10.22 -8.96 -10.23
N ASP A 36 -9.88 -7.68 -10.00
CA ASP A 36 -9.77 -6.65 -11.03
C ASP A 36 -8.38 -6.00 -11.01
N PRO A 37 -7.73 -5.77 -12.17
CA PRO A 37 -6.43 -5.10 -12.22
C PRO A 37 -6.42 -3.69 -11.66
N GLY A 38 -7.51 -2.92 -11.80
CA GLY A 38 -7.65 -1.58 -11.21
C GLY A 38 -7.73 -1.62 -9.68
N GLN A 39 -8.25 -2.71 -9.11
CA GLN A 39 -8.20 -2.96 -7.66
C GLN A 39 -6.78 -3.27 -7.22
N ALA A 40 -6.05 -4.11 -7.96
CA ALA A 40 -4.64 -4.40 -7.68
C ALA A 40 -3.78 -3.13 -7.77
N GLU A 41 -4.00 -2.30 -8.78
CA GLU A 41 -3.34 -1.01 -8.96
C GLU A 41 -3.60 -0.12 -7.74
N ALA A 42 -4.86 0.02 -7.32
CA ALA A 42 -5.22 0.81 -6.14
C ALA A 42 -4.57 0.26 -4.85
N ILE A 43 -4.44 -1.06 -4.70
CA ILE A 43 -3.72 -1.65 -3.56
C ILE A 43 -2.23 -1.29 -3.58
N ALA A 44 -1.58 -1.25 -4.75
CA ALA A 44 -0.19 -0.81 -4.84
C ALA A 44 -0.02 0.63 -4.35
N TYR A 45 -0.90 1.54 -4.77
CA TYR A 45 -0.86 2.94 -4.33
C TYR A 45 -1.28 3.12 -2.86
N ALA A 46 -2.27 2.36 -2.38
CA ALA A 46 -2.62 2.32 -0.95
C ALA A 46 -1.43 1.90 -0.09
N LEU A 47 -0.71 0.83 -0.48
CA LEU A 47 0.48 0.38 0.24
C LEU A 47 1.60 1.43 0.20
N ARG A 48 1.80 2.11 -0.93
CA ARG A 48 2.72 3.26 -1.03
C ARG A 48 2.34 4.36 -0.03
N ALA A 49 1.07 4.77 -0.01
CA ALA A 49 0.58 5.82 0.89
C ALA A 49 0.77 5.46 2.36
N LEU A 50 0.46 4.21 2.74
CA LEU A 50 0.70 3.71 4.09
C LEU A 50 2.19 3.82 4.48
N LEU A 51 3.08 3.32 3.63
CA LEU A 51 4.53 3.32 3.88
C LEU A 51 5.12 4.73 3.98
N GLU A 52 4.59 5.70 3.23
CA GLU A 52 5.18 7.05 3.16
C GLU A 52 4.50 8.06 4.09
N GLN A 53 3.26 7.83 4.51
CA GLN A 53 2.44 8.86 5.17
C GLN A 53 1.74 8.42 6.46
N ARG A 54 1.69 7.12 6.77
CA ARG A 54 0.91 6.60 7.91
C ARG A 54 1.69 5.66 8.83
N PHE A 55 2.63 4.87 8.32
CA PHE A 55 3.45 4.00 9.18
C PHE A 55 4.50 4.83 9.91
N ASP A 56 4.18 5.15 11.16
CA ASP A 56 4.99 5.93 12.10
C ASP A 56 5.83 5.04 13.04
N GLY A 57 5.66 3.72 12.98
CA GLY A 57 6.31 2.76 13.86
C GLY A 57 5.71 2.66 15.26
N VAL A 58 4.57 3.31 15.50
CA VAL A 58 3.90 3.34 16.81
C VAL A 58 2.44 2.89 16.68
N SER A 59 1.73 3.41 15.68
CA SER A 59 0.32 3.14 15.42
C SER A 59 0.10 1.69 14.97
N PRO A 60 -0.90 0.98 15.52
CA PRO A 60 -1.22 -0.36 15.08
C PRO A 60 -1.76 -0.34 13.65
N LEU A 61 -1.47 -1.40 12.87
CA LEU A 61 -1.89 -1.51 11.47
C LEU A 61 -3.38 -1.24 11.25
N ARG A 62 -4.23 -1.67 12.19
CA ARG A 62 -5.68 -1.42 12.13
C ARG A 62 -6.00 0.07 12.06
N GLU A 63 -5.38 0.89 12.90
CA GLU A 63 -5.62 2.34 12.92
C GLU A 63 -5.12 2.98 11.61
N CYS A 64 -3.95 2.57 11.12
CA CYS A 64 -3.45 3.06 9.83
C CYS A 64 -4.37 2.70 8.65
N LEU A 65 -5.04 1.54 8.68
CA LEU A 65 -6.01 1.13 7.67
C LEU A 65 -7.34 1.87 7.82
N ASP A 66 -7.82 2.09 9.05
CA ASP A 66 -9.02 2.89 9.34
C ASP A 66 -8.81 4.35 8.85
N ASP A 67 -7.65 4.95 9.10
CA ASP A 67 -7.30 6.29 8.64
C ASP A 67 -7.20 6.39 7.11
N LEU A 68 -6.68 5.33 6.46
CA LEU A 68 -6.65 5.28 5.00
C LEU A 68 -8.08 5.16 4.45
N GLU A 69 -8.92 4.31 5.04
CA GLU A 69 -10.32 4.19 4.62
C GLU A 69 -11.07 5.52 4.73
N ALA A 70 -10.90 6.23 5.85
CA ALA A 70 -11.47 7.57 6.04
C ALA A 70 -11.00 8.56 4.98
N LEU A 71 -9.70 8.57 4.66
CA LEU A 71 -9.15 9.41 3.59
C LEU A 71 -9.79 9.10 2.23
N LEU A 72 -9.95 7.81 1.90
CA LEU A 72 -10.59 7.40 0.64
C LEU A 72 -12.09 7.72 0.61
N ASP A 73 -12.76 7.77 1.76
CA ASP A 73 -14.15 8.18 1.87
C ASP A 73 -14.33 9.69 1.68
N GLU A 74 -13.38 10.49 2.18
CA GLU A 74 -13.42 11.95 2.09
C GLU A 74 -12.97 12.47 0.71
N GLU A 75 -11.86 11.94 0.19
CA GLU A 75 -11.17 12.47 -0.99
C GLU A 75 -11.27 11.56 -2.22
N GLY A 76 -11.79 10.34 -2.05
CA GLY A 76 -11.85 9.35 -3.12
C GLY A 76 -10.49 8.74 -3.45
N LEU A 77 -10.41 8.06 -4.61
CA LEU A 77 -9.18 7.38 -5.04
C LEU A 77 -8.08 8.32 -5.52
N ASP A 78 -8.43 9.59 -5.79
CA ASP A 78 -7.45 10.61 -6.14
C ASP A 78 -6.44 10.85 -5.01
N ALA A 79 -6.83 10.60 -3.75
CA ALA A 79 -5.96 10.72 -2.58
C ALA A 79 -4.75 9.76 -2.60
N LEU A 80 -4.80 8.69 -3.40
CA LEU A 80 -3.73 7.70 -3.50
C LEU A 80 -2.60 8.12 -4.45
N THR A 81 -2.81 9.15 -5.26
CA THR A 81 -1.97 9.47 -6.42
C THR A 81 -1.69 10.96 -6.53
N ASP A 82 -0.49 11.34 -6.94
CA ASP A 82 -0.21 12.72 -7.34
C ASP A 82 -0.95 13.02 -8.67
N GLU A 83 -1.36 14.27 -8.89
CA GLU A 83 -1.94 14.75 -10.16
C GLU A 83 -1.10 14.36 -11.39
N ARG A 84 0.22 14.23 -11.23
CA ARG A 84 1.15 13.84 -12.29
C ARG A 84 1.21 12.35 -12.56
N GLU A 85 0.79 11.53 -11.60
CA GLU A 85 0.88 10.07 -11.61
C GLU A 85 -0.48 9.44 -11.29
N ARG A 86 -1.52 9.81 -12.05
CA ARG A 86 -2.86 9.22 -11.93
C ARG A 86 -3.05 8.07 -12.93
N PRO A 87 -3.00 6.80 -12.49
CA PRO A 87 -3.40 5.69 -13.34
C PRO A 87 -4.87 5.84 -13.71
N ALA A 88 -5.21 5.50 -14.95
CA ALA A 88 -6.60 5.36 -15.32
C ALA A 88 -7.20 4.11 -14.65
N PHE A 89 -8.50 4.17 -14.33
CA PHE A 89 -9.32 3.02 -13.91
C PHE A 89 -8.97 2.40 -12.56
N LEU A 90 -8.60 3.20 -11.55
CA LEU A 90 -8.55 2.70 -10.17
C LEU A 90 -9.92 2.20 -9.72
N VAL A 91 -9.93 1.08 -9.01
CA VAL A 91 -11.12 0.50 -8.37
C VAL A 91 -10.89 0.47 -6.87
N ARG A 92 -11.87 0.95 -6.09
CA ARG A 92 -11.72 1.06 -4.63
C ARG A 92 -11.42 -0.31 -4.02
N PRO A 93 -10.24 -0.49 -3.38
CA PRO A 93 -9.90 -1.76 -2.77
C PRO A 93 -10.55 -1.88 -1.39
N ARG A 94 -10.73 -3.12 -0.93
CA ARG A 94 -11.15 -3.37 0.46
C ARG A 94 -9.93 -3.32 1.36
N MET A 95 -10.05 -2.75 2.56
CA MET A 95 -8.92 -2.63 3.49
C MET A 95 -8.35 -3.99 3.92
N VAL A 96 -9.15 -5.06 3.91
CA VAL A 96 -8.65 -6.43 4.14
C VAL A 96 -7.65 -6.88 3.07
N ASP A 97 -7.88 -6.51 1.79
CA ASP A 97 -6.97 -6.84 0.70
C ASP A 97 -5.71 -5.96 0.76
N VAL A 98 -5.84 -4.70 1.18
CA VAL A 98 -4.71 -3.81 1.46
C VAL A 98 -3.85 -4.37 2.60
N GLY A 99 -4.46 -4.74 3.73
CA GLY A 99 -3.76 -5.36 4.86
C GLY A 99 -3.10 -6.69 4.48
N ALA A 100 -3.73 -7.49 3.60
CA ALA A 100 -3.14 -8.70 3.06
C ALA A 100 -1.88 -8.41 2.22
N ALA A 101 -1.87 -7.34 1.43
CA ALA A 101 -0.69 -6.89 0.69
C ALA A 101 0.40 -6.34 1.61
N VAL A 102 0.05 -5.58 2.65
CA VAL A 102 0.98 -5.13 3.70
C VAL A 102 1.69 -6.33 4.32
N SER A 103 0.94 -7.39 4.67
CA SER A 103 1.47 -8.60 5.29
C SER A 103 2.45 -9.38 4.39
N ARG A 104 2.41 -9.13 3.07
CA ARG A 104 3.29 -9.74 2.06
C ARG A 104 4.52 -8.88 1.74
N TYR A 105 4.55 -7.63 2.17
CA TYR A 105 5.66 -6.73 1.92
C TYR A 105 6.85 -7.06 2.83
N ARG A 106 7.84 -7.79 2.27
CA ARG A 106 8.96 -8.37 3.02
C ARG A 106 9.95 -7.37 3.62
N LYS A 107 9.88 -6.09 3.23
CA LYS A 107 10.70 -5.01 3.79
C LYS A 107 10.02 -4.26 4.93
N LEU A 108 8.79 -4.63 5.28
CA LEU A 108 8.13 -4.08 6.45
C LEU A 108 8.87 -4.53 7.71
N GLU A 109 9.24 -3.58 8.56
CA GLU A 109 9.79 -3.84 9.89
C GLU A 109 8.68 -3.60 10.92
N LEU A 110 8.53 -4.54 11.87
CA LEU A 110 7.58 -4.39 12.96
C LEU A 110 8.30 -3.81 14.17
N ALA A 111 7.73 -2.77 14.77
CA ALA A 111 8.20 -2.28 16.06
C ALA A 111 7.99 -3.35 17.13
N ASP A 112 9.00 -3.59 17.97
CA ASP A 112 8.84 -4.48 19.13
C ASP A 112 7.94 -3.78 20.15
N ARG A 113 6.98 -4.52 20.69
CA ARG A 113 6.09 -4.04 21.75
C ARG A 113 6.78 -4.05 23.12
N ARG A 114 8.04 -4.50 23.19
CA ARG A 114 8.85 -4.56 24.41
C ARG A 114 9.79 -3.37 24.53
N SER A 115 9.24 -2.18 24.78
CA SER A 115 10.03 -1.03 25.24
C SER A 115 9.30 -0.22 26.32
N GLU A 116 8.39 -0.87 27.05
CA GLU A 116 7.83 -0.37 28.30
C GLU A 116 8.06 -1.42 29.39
N ASP A 117 9.24 -1.38 29.99
CA ASP A 117 9.55 -1.91 31.32
C ASP A 117 10.48 -0.90 32.02
#